data_AF-A0A2E9IQE8-F1
#
_entry.id   AF-A0A2E9IQE8-F1
#
_cell.length_a   1.000
_cell.length_b   1.000
_cell.length_c   1.000
_cell.angle_alpha   90.00
_cell.angle_beta   90.00
_cell.angle_gamma   90.00
#
_symmetry.space_group_name_H-M   'P 1'
#
loop_
_entity.id
_entity.type
_entity.pdbx_description
1 polymer ?
#
loop_
_entity_poly.entity_id
_entity_poly.type
_entity_poly.pdbx_seq_one_letter_code
_entity_poly.pdbx_strand_id
1 'polypeptide(L)'
;MNTITTLTAANQKPSIRYDSHSLFELLRVIVDTGDEQALAEFHNRRTVFKDENERAVLFTHFLHILRERALSQNWNYLVVEKAVDLTQDKFTNLPEQGSKGPDCRKYFRAVLEYASSKVTEQAIEAELQLAYLLQRFVQRHFQFSLKEVKRCHNWSRFTWMINGNSLQLRMPRFISGRERRVWLEKHVTSVNHSNCNERDRVQEIIDEYFGSAEPVALDDAIIRDTRLSDTDLPWKLMERLKINGLAQIVAAEKADRLNEQRPAIRSLGKERLHEMVLAIFDRLCDDTLSDREIADTYELTRPTYSRWAGSSWQPGGSRNIPTLWANTAHILAQDPVFIQAAIDAGIWQTVQTITSNSL
;
A
#
# COMPACT_ATOMS: atom_id res chain seq x y z
N MET A 1 -37.75 -41.51 -46.34
CA MET A 1 -37.66 -40.22 -45.63
C MET A 1 -36.27 -40.17 -45.00
N ASN A 2 -35.36 -39.38 -45.57
CA ASN A 2 -33.96 -39.33 -45.15
C ASN A 2 -33.76 -38.18 -44.17
N THR A 3 -33.42 -38.52 -42.93
CA THR A 3 -33.06 -37.58 -41.87
C THR A 3 -31.58 -37.24 -42.00
N ILE A 4 -31.28 -36.01 -42.43
CA ILE A 4 -29.91 -35.48 -42.48
C ILE A 4 -29.59 -34.97 -41.07
N THR A 5 -28.77 -35.73 -40.35
CA THR A 5 -28.21 -35.33 -39.05
C THR A 5 -26.98 -34.47 -39.32
N THR A 6 -27.18 -33.15 -39.36
CA THR A 6 -26.07 -32.19 -39.45
C THR A 6 -25.37 -32.11 -38.10
N LEU A 7 -24.29 -32.87 -37.95
CA LEU A 7 -23.33 -32.74 -36.85
C LEU A 7 -22.64 -31.37 -36.97
N THR A 8 -23.13 -30.38 -36.23
CA THR A 8 -22.43 -29.12 -35.99
C THR A 8 -21.13 -29.43 -35.25
N ALA A 9 -20.01 -29.38 -35.96
CA ALA A 9 -18.68 -29.40 -35.38
C ALA A 9 -18.57 -28.23 -34.39
N ALA A 10 -18.60 -28.54 -33.10
CA ALA A 10 -18.36 -27.58 -32.03
C ALA A 10 -16.96 -27.02 -32.23
N ASN A 11 -16.89 -25.73 -32.58
CA ASN A 11 -15.67 -24.99 -32.84
C ASN A 11 -14.92 -24.85 -31.49
N GLN A 12 -14.11 -25.85 -31.14
CA GLN A 12 -13.31 -25.83 -29.92
C GLN A 12 -12.25 -24.74 -30.07
N LYS A 13 -12.50 -23.61 -29.40
CA LYS A 13 -11.53 -22.52 -29.28
C LYS A 13 -10.25 -23.11 -28.68
N PRO A 14 -9.06 -22.92 -29.28
CA PRO A 14 -7.82 -23.47 -28.77
C PRO A 14 -7.62 -23.03 -27.31
N SER A 15 -7.26 -23.99 -26.44
CA SER A 15 -7.00 -23.71 -25.02
C SER A 15 -5.76 -22.82 -24.91
N ILE A 16 -5.95 -21.54 -24.58
CA ILE A 16 -4.85 -20.60 -24.37
C ILE A 16 -4.18 -20.90 -23.01
N ARG A 17 -2.85 -20.90 -22.98
CA ARG A 17 -2.05 -21.18 -21.78
C ARG A 17 -1.58 -19.86 -21.14
N TYR A 18 -2.32 -19.41 -20.12
CA TYR A 18 -2.05 -18.15 -19.42
C TYR A 18 -0.92 -18.21 -18.39
N ASP A 19 -0.42 -19.39 -18.04
CA ASP A 19 0.70 -19.62 -17.12
C ASP A 19 2.02 -19.01 -17.64
N SER A 20 2.17 -18.93 -18.96
CA SER A 20 3.35 -18.38 -19.63
C SER A 20 3.33 -16.87 -19.84
N HIS A 21 2.17 -16.22 -19.67
CA HIS A 21 2.03 -14.78 -19.91
C HIS A 21 2.69 -13.99 -18.78
N SER A 22 3.36 -12.90 -19.12
CA SER A 22 3.74 -11.88 -18.15
C SER A 22 2.48 -11.24 -17.54
N LEU A 23 2.60 -10.61 -16.36
CA LEU A 23 1.49 -9.88 -15.75
C LEU A 23 0.91 -8.82 -16.71
N PHE A 24 1.77 -8.15 -17.48
CA PHE A 24 1.36 -7.10 -18.42
C PHE A 24 0.50 -7.69 -19.55
N GLU A 25 0.94 -8.79 -20.16
CA GLU A 25 0.17 -9.49 -21.20
C GLU A 25 -1.14 -10.04 -20.66
N LEU A 26 -1.13 -10.61 -19.46
CA LEU A 26 -2.32 -11.15 -18.81
C LEU A 26 -3.38 -10.06 -18.59
N LEU A 27 -2.99 -8.92 -18.04
CA LEU A 27 -3.90 -7.78 -17.85
C LEU A 27 -4.40 -7.23 -19.19
N ARG A 28 -3.55 -7.18 -20.23
CA ARG A 28 -3.99 -6.75 -21.58
C ARG A 28 -5.05 -7.67 -22.16
N VAL A 29 -4.87 -8.98 -22.06
CA VAL A 29 -5.89 -9.95 -22.52
C VAL A 29 -7.21 -9.69 -21.79
N ILE A 30 -7.19 -9.53 -20.46
CA ILE A 30 -8.41 -9.22 -19.69
C ILE A 30 -9.08 -7.92 -20.20
N VAL A 31 -8.30 -6.86 -20.42
CA VAL A 31 -8.81 -5.54 -20.83
C VAL A 31 -9.34 -5.53 -22.26
N ASP A 32 -8.64 -6.20 -23.18
CA ASP A 32 -8.89 -6.12 -24.62
C ASP A 32 -10.00 -7.10 -25.05
N THR A 33 -10.05 -8.29 -24.45
CA THR A 33 -10.98 -9.35 -24.86
C THR A 33 -12.03 -9.71 -23.81
N GLY A 34 -11.89 -9.25 -22.57
CA GLY A 34 -12.76 -9.68 -21.47
C GLY A 34 -12.61 -11.17 -21.14
N ASP A 35 -11.45 -11.77 -21.38
CA ASP A 35 -11.27 -13.21 -21.21
C ASP A 35 -11.36 -13.64 -19.73
N GLU A 36 -12.37 -14.45 -19.43
CA GLU A 36 -12.67 -14.97 -18.10
C GLU A 36 -11.59 -15.91 -17.57
N GLN A 37 -10.96 -16.70 -18.44
CA GLN A 37 -9.90 -17.62 -18.05
C GLN A 37 -8.62 -16.85 -17.70
N ALA A 38 -8.31 -15.78 -18.43
CA ALA A 38 -7.22 -14.86 -18.07
C ALA A 38 -7.49 -14.20 -16.71
N LEU A 39 -8.72 -13.76 -16.48
CA LEU A 39 -9.13 -13.17 -15.20
C LEU A 39 -9.06 -14.19 -14.05
N ALA A 40 -9.50 -15.43 -14.28
CA ALA A 40 -9.40 -16.50 -13.31
C ALA A 40 -7.95 -16.89 -13.00
N GLU A 41 -7.06 -16.90 -14.00
CA GLU A 41 -5.62 -17.11 -13.80
C GLU A 41 -5.02 -16.02 -12.90
N PHE A 42 -5.35 -14.75 -13.18
CA PHE A 42 -4.93 -13.61 -12.36
C PHE A 42 -5.33 -13.78 -10.89
N HIS A 43 -6.59 -14.10 -10.62
CA HIS A 43 -7.11 -14.17 -9.24
C HIS A 43 -6.68 -15.43 -8.47
N ASN A 44 -6.62 -16.58 -9.15
CA ASN A 44 -6.48 -17.88 -8.49
C ASN A 44 -5.05 -18.44 -8.51
N ARG A 45 -4.18 -17.93 -9.39
CA ARG A 45 -2.83 -18.50 -9.57
C ARG A 45 -1.70 -17.48 -9.46
N ARG A 46 -1.94 -16.20 -9.74
CA ARG A 46 -0.89 -15.17 -9.70
C ARG A 46 -0.79 -14.52 -8.32
N THR A 47 0.38 -14.68 -7.68
CA THR A 47 0.71 -14.05 -6.40
C THR A 47 1.34 -12.67 -6.62
N VAL A 48 0.53 -11.74 -7.14
CA VAL A 48 0.97 -10.39 -7.54
C VAL A 48 1.12 -9.45 -6.33
N PHE A 49 0.47 -9.78 -5.23
CA PHE A 49 0.39 -8.94 -4.04
C PHE A 49 1.38 -9.42 -2.98
N LYS A 50 1.70 -8.55 -2.03
CA LYS A 50 2.56 -8.85 -0.89
C LYS A 50 1.87 -8.55 0.42
N ASP A 51 2.15 -9.38 1.42
CA ASP A 51 1.75 -9.14 2.80
C ASP A 51 2.74 -8.23 3.55
N GLU A 52 2.52 -8.05 4.87
CA GLU A 52 3.37 -7.21 5.73
C GLU A 52 4.80 -7.76 5.91
N ASN A 53 5.03 -9.03 5.58
CA ASN A 53 6.33 -9.70 5.64
C ASN A 53 6.94 -9.89 4.24
N GLU A 54 6.49 -9.11 3.24
CA GLU A 54 6.92 -9.19 1.85
C GLU A 54 6.66 -10.56 1.17
N ARG A 55 5.80 -11.41 1.76
CA ARG A 55 5.45 -12.71 1.17
C ARG A 55 4.45 -12.50 0.05
N ALA A 56 4.67 -13.17 -1.07
CA ALA A 56 3.78 -13.12 -2.23
C ALA A 56 2.45 -13.83 -1.92
N VAL A 57 1.33 -13.18 -2.20
CA VAL A 57 -0.02 -13.65 -1.87
C VAL A 57 -0.99 -13.42 -3.03
N LEU A 58 -2.06 -14.23 -3.08
CA LEU A 58 -3.15 -14.09 -4.05
C LEU A 58 -4.03 -12.87 -3.74
N PHE A 59 -4.79 -12.41 -4.73
CA PHE A 59 -5.70 -11.27 -4.60
C PHE A 59 -6.70 -11.43 -3.43
N THR A 60 -7.33 -12.59 -3.30
CA THR A 60 -8.31 -12.87 -2.24
C THR A 60 -7.69 -12.82 -0.85
N HIS A 61 -6.46 -13.34 -0.70
CA HIS A 61 -5.72 -13.25 0.55
C HIS A 61 -5.31 -11.80 0.85
N PHE A 62 -4.92 -11.03 -0.18
CA PHE A 62 -4.63 -9.62 -0.02
C PHE A 62 -5.85 -8.81 0.45
N LEU A 63 -7.05 -9.08 -0.10
CA LEU A 63 -8.29 -8.48 0.40
C LEU A 63 -8.59 -8.85 1.86
N HIS A 64 -8.29 -10.09 2.27
CA HIS A 64 -8.41 -10.50 3.67
C HIS A 64 -7.46 -9.72 4.58
N ILE A 65 -6.21 -9.48 4.17
CA ILE A 65 -5.27 -8.64 4.92
C ILE A 65 -5.82 -7.21 5.06
N LEU A 66 -6.35 -6.63 3.98
CA LEU A 66 -6.96 -5.30 4.01
C LEU A 66 -8.17 -5.22 4.94
N ARG A 67 -8.99 -6.28 4.98
CA ARG A 67 -10.11 -6.45 5.91
C ARG A 67 -9.64 -6.44 7.36
N GLU A 68 -8.68 -7.29 7.73
CA GLU A 68 -8.15 -7.35 9.11
C GLU A 68 -7.59 -6.00 9.54
N ARG A 69 -6.86 -5.31 8.65
CA ARG A 69 -6.32 -3.99 8.91
C ARG A 69 -7.41 -2.94 9.13
N ALA A 70 -8.50 -2.98 8.37
CA ALA A 70 -9.61 -2.05 8.60
C ALA A 70 -10.30 -2.33 9.95
N LEU A 71 -10.48 -3.60 10.31
CA LEU A 71 -11.06 -3.98 11.60
C LEU A 71 -10.19 -3.52 12.78
N SER A 72 -8.85 -3.65 12.67
CA SER A 72 -7.93 -3.17 13.71
C SER A 72 -7.90 -1.64 13.84
N GLN A 73 -8.31 -0.92 12.79
CA GLN A 73 -8.54 0.53 12.79
C GLN A 73 -9.95 0.92 13.30
N ASN A 74 -10.67 -0.01 13.93
CA ASN A 74 -12.03 0.18 14.45
C ASN A 74 -13.08 0.55 13.39
N TRP A 75 -12.88 0.14 12.13
CA TRP A 75 -13.98 0.21 11.16
C TRP A 75 -15.08 -0.77 11.54
N ASN A 76 -16.33 -0.34 11.37
CA ASN A 76 -17.49 -1.19 11.61
C ASN A 76 -17.43 -2.45 10.74
N TYR A 77 -17.63 -3.62 11.35
CA TYR A 77 -17.56 -4.92 10.68
C TYR A 77 -18.38 -5.00 9.38
N LEU A 78 -19.64 -4.55 9.41
CA LEU A 78 -20.51 -4.60 8.24
C LEU A 78 -20.08 -3.63 7.13
N VAL A 79 -19.44 -2.52 7.50
CA VAL A 79 -18.83 -1.60 6.53
C VAL A 79 -17.64 -2.26 5.86
N VAL A 80 -16.79 -2.95 6.63
CA VAL A 80 -15.61 -3.65 6.10
C VAL A 80 -16.00 -4.78 5.17
N GLU A 81 -16.91 -5.67 5.56
CA GLU A 81 -17.36 -6.79 4.71
C GLU A 81 -17.88 -6.30 3.34
N LYS A 82 -18.73 -5.27 3.36
CA LYS A 82 -19.23 -4.69 2.11
C LYS A 82 -18.17 -3.97 1.30
N ALA A 83 -17.18 -3.38 1.96
CA ALA A 83 -16.07 -2.76 1.27
C ALA A 83 -15.20 -3.81 0.58
N VAL A 84 -15.04 -5.00 1.18
CA VAL A 84 -14.41 -6.15 0.54
C VAL A 84 -15.20 -6.53 -0.71
N ASP A 85 -16.51 -6.76 -0.59
CA ASP A 85 -17.38 -7.12 -1.73
C ASP A 85 -17.30 -6.09 -2.87
N LEU A 86 -17.47 -4.80 -2.56
CA LEU A 86 -17.38 -3.73 -3.56
C LEU A 86 -16.00 -3.64 -4.20
N THR A 87 -14.94 -3.95 -3.46
CA THR A 87 -13.58 -3.94 -4.01
C THR A 87 -13.35 -5.15 -4.89
N GLN A 88 -13.78 -6.33 -4.44
CA GLN A 88 -13.72 -7.56 -5.22
C GLN A 88 -14.46 -7.37 -6.55
N ASP A 89 -15.69 -6.85 -6.53
CA ASP A 89 -16.48 -6.56 -7.73
C ASP A 89 -15.72 -5.66 -8.72
N LYS A 90 -15.02 -4.64 -8.24
CA LYS A 90 -14.20 -3.74 -9.10
C LYS A 90 -13.09 -4.47 -9.85
N PHE A 91 -12.63 -5.62 -9.38
CA PHE A 91 -11.53 -6.38 -9.98
C PHE A 91 -11.92 -7.76 -10.51
N THR A 92 -13.14 -8.24 -10.29
CA THR A 92 -13.62 -9.57 -10.76
C THR A 92 -14.75 -9.49 -11.77
N ASN A 93 -15.44 -8.35 -11.87
CA ASN A 93 -16.72 -8.30 -12.57
C ASN A 93 -16.60 -7.99 -14.08
N LEU A 94 -17.05 -8.93 -14.92
CA LEU A 94 -17.17 -8.77 -16.37
C LEU A 94 -18.66 -8.62 -16.76
N PRO A 95 -19.11 -7.42 -17.20
CA PRO A 95 -20.53 -7.13 -17.37
C PRO A 95 -21.23 -7.94 -18.48
N GLU A 96 -20.47 -8.50 -19.41
CA GLU A 96 -20.99 -9.37 -20.49
C GLU A 96 -21.67 -10.64 -19.94
N GLN A 97 -21.42 -10.99 -18.67
CA GLN A 97 -22.05 -12.10 -17.98
C GLN A 97 -23.37 -11.75 -17.26
N GLY A 98 -23.91 -10.54 -17.48
CA GLY A 98 -25.17 -10.09 -16.87
C GLY A 98 -25.04 -9.68 -15.40
N SER A 99 -23.82 -9.50 -14.91
CA SER A 99 -23.55 -9.01 -13.57
C SER A 99 -23.78 -7.48 -13.47
N LYS A 100 -24.28 -7.02 -12.32
CA LYS A 100 -24.64 -5.61 -12.09
C LYS A 100 -23.50 -4.75 -11.52
N GLY A 101 -22.29 -5.30 -11.46
CA GLY A 101 -21.13 -4.64 -10.88
C GLY A 101 -20.40 -3.67 -11.83
N PRO A 102 -19.41 -2.94 -11.33
CA PRO A 102 -18.50 -2.15 -12.14
C PRO A 102 -17.66 -3.03 -13.10
N ASP A 103 -17.33 -2.54 -14.28
CA ASP A 103 -16.53 -3.31 -15.26
C ASP A 103 -15.04 -3.34 -14.86
N CYS A 104 -14.51 -4.51 -14.50
CA CYS A 104 -13.15 -4.68 -14.03
C CYS A 104 -12.09 -4.25 -15.06
N ARG A 105 -12.42 -4.32 -16.36
CA ARG A 105 -11.52 -3.92 -17.45
C ARG A 105 -11.14 -2.45 -17.35
N LYS A 106 -12.02 -1.59 -16.84
CA LYS A 106 -11.72 -0.16 -16.65
C LYS A 106 -10.62 0.07 -15.61
N TYR A 107 -10.61 -0.75 -14.55
CA TYR A 107 -9.62 -0.66 -13.48
C TYR A 107 -8.27 -1.17 -13.96
N PHE A 108 -8.23 -2.33 -14.62
CA PHE A 108 -6.99 -2.85 -15.19
C PHE A 108 -6.45 -1.95 -16.31
N ARG A 109 -7.31 -1.36 -17.14
CA ARG A 109 -6.90 -0.39 -18.16
C ARG A 109 -6.21 0.83 -17.56
N ALA A 110 -6.76 1.40 -16.48
CA ALA A 110 -6.14 2.54 -15.80
C ALA A 110 -4.74 2.20 -15.27
N VAL A 111 -4.55 0.99 -14.72
CA VAL A 111 -3.23 0.51 -14.27
C VAL A 111 -2.27 0.35 -15.45
N LEU A 112 -2.71 -0.27 -16.55
CA LEU A 112 -1.89 -0.46 -17.75
C LEU A 112 -1.49 0.86 -18.41
N GLU A 113 -2.41 1.81 -18.55
CA GLU A 113 -2.13 3.14 -19.11
C GLU A 113 -1.08 3.87 -18.25
N TYR A 114 -1.21 3.81 -16.93
CA TYR A 114 -0.24 4.41 -16.02
C TYR A 114 1.13 3.71 -16.11
N ALA A 115 1.17 2.38 -16.09
CA ALA A 115 2.41 1.62 -16.20
C ALA A 115 3.13 1.85 -17.54
N SER A 116 2.38 1.94 -18.64
CA SER A 116 2.90 2.20 -19.98
C SER A 116 3.52 3.59 -20.14
N SER A 117 3.23 4.53 -19.23
CA SER A 117 3.90 5.85 -19.21
C SER A 117 5.27 5.82 -18.54
N LYS A 118 5.64 4.70 -17.90
CA LYS A 118 6.83 4.55 -17.04
C LYS A 118 7.76 3.43 -17.52
N VAL A 119 7.77 3.16 -18.82
CA VAL A 119 8.44 2.00 -19.43
C VAL A 119 9.92 1.92 -19.03
N THR A 120 10.26 0.80 -18.41
CA THR A 120 11.62 0.29 -18.26
C THR A 120 11.88 -0.73 -19.38
N GLU A 121 13.11 -0.75 -19.92
CA GLU A 121 13.49 -1.71 -20.98
C GLU A 121 13.60 -3.15 -20.44
N GLN A 122 13.77 -3.30 -19.12
CA GLN A 122 13.93 -4.59 -18.47
C GLN A 122 12.58 -5.21 -18.10
N ALA A 123 12.25 -6.35 -18.73
CA ALA A 123 10.96 -7.02 -18.55
C ALA A 123 10.65 -7.40 -17.10
N ILE A 124 11.64 -7.87 -16.33
CA ILE A 124 11.47 -8.25 -14.92
C ILE A 124 11.14 -7.02 -14.06
N GLU A 125 11.83 -5.91 -14.29
CA GLU A 125 11.61 -4.67 -13.55
C GLU A 125 10.23 -4.08 -13.87
N ALA A 126 9.82 -4.12 -15.14
CA ALA A 126 8.47 -3.73 -15.55
C ALA A 126 7.38 -4.58 -14.87
N GLU A 127 7.60 -5.89 -14.72
CA GLU A 127 6.68 -6.79 -14.01
C GLU A 127 6.56 -6.45 -12.53
N LEU A 128 7.69 -6.25 -11.84
CA LEU A 128 7.72 -5.87 -10.42
C LEU A 128 7.04 -4.52 -10.18
N GLN A 129 7.28 -3.57 -11.08
CA GLN A 129 6.66 -2.25 -11.01
C GLN A 129 5.14 -2.34 -11.22
N LEU A 130 4.67 -3.12 -12.20
CA LEU A 130 3.25 -3.33 -12.43
C LEU A 130 2.56 -4.00 -11.24
N ALA A 131 3.19 -5.03 -10.66
CA ALA A 131 2.68 -5.71 -9.47
C ALA A 131 2.50 -4.75 -8.29
N TYR A 132 3.52 -3.91 -8.05
CA TYR A 132 3.46 -2.87 -7.02
C TYR A 132 2.35 -1.84 -7.27
N LEU A 133 2.23 -1.36 -8.51
CA LEU A 133 1.18 -0.42 -8.90
C LEU A 133 -0.21 -1.01 -8.66
N LEU A 134 -0.41 -2.26 -9.06
CA LEU A 134 -1.68 -2.95 -8.90
C LEU A 134 -2.05 -3.15 -7.43
N GLN A 135 -1.09 -3.57 -6.58
CA GLN A 135 -1.29 -3.69 -5.14
C GLN A 135 -1.79 -2.40 -4.52
N ARG A 136 -1.14 -1.27 -4.83
CA ARG A 136 -1.55 0.04 -4.32
C ARG A 136 -2.88 0.50 -4.87
N PHE A 137 -3.15 0.20 -6.13
CA PHE A 137 -4.42 0.54 -6.75
C PHE A 137 -5.58 -0.19 -6.09
N VAL A 138 -5.43 -1.49 -5.81
CA VAL A 138 -6.40 -2.29 -5.05
C VAL A 138 -6.58 -1.73 -3.64
N GLN A 139 -5.48 -1.46 -2.91
CA GLN A 139 -5.54 -0.87 -1.56
C GLN A 139 -6.30 0.46 -1.56
N ARG A 140 -6.02 1.35 -2.51
CA ARG A 140 -6.71 2.64 -2.65
C ARG A 140 -8.20 2.44 -2.96
N HIS A 141 -8.54 1.52 -3.85
CA HIS A 141 -9.93 1.21 -4.14
C HIS A 141 -10.66 0.57 -2.97
N PHE A 142 -9.99 -0.20 -2.12
CA PHE A 142 -10.55 -0.69 -0.86
C PHE A 142 -10.88 0.45 0.11
N GLN A 143 -9.98 1.42 0.27
CA GLN A 143 -10.25 2.62 1.07
C GLN A 143 -11.42 3.44 0.51
N PHE A 144 -11.52 3.56 -0.82
CA PHE A 144 -12.66 4.18 -1.46
C PHE A 144 -13.95 3.38 -1.25
N SER A 145 -13.91 2.04 -1.27
CA SER A 145 -15.05 1.20 -0.95
C SER A 145 -15.50 1.38 0.51
N LEU A 146 -14.58 1.49 1.48
CA LEU A 146 -14.92 1.79 2.87
C LEU A 146 -15.69 3.11 2.98
N LYS A 147 -15.18 4.16 2.33
CA LYS A 147 -15.85 5.46 2.26
C LYS A 147 -17.18 5.37 1.52
N GLU A 148 -17.24 4.67 0.42
CA GLU A 148 -18.44 4.49 -0.40
C GLU A 148 -19.53 3.76 0.36
N VAL A 149 -19.21 2.71 1.12
CA VAL A 149 -20.18 2.01 1.97
C VAL A 149 -20.65 2.90 3.10
N LYS A 150 -19.73 3.64 3.75
CA LYS A 150 -20.08 4.59 4.81
C LYS A 150 -20.93 5.75 4.27
N ARG A 151 -20.66 6.23 3.06
CA ARG A 151 -21.37 7.31 2.37
C ARG A 151 -22.63 6.86 1.68
N CYS A 152 -22.77 5.62 1.26
CA CYS A 152 -24.02 5.12 0.73
C CYS A 152 -25.01 5.22 1.89
N HIS A 153 -25.78 6.32 1.89
CA HIS A 153 -26.86 6.70 2.80
C HIS A 153 -28.00 5.70 2.68
N ASN A 154 -27.67 4.42 2.84
CA ASN A 154 -28.57 3.32 2.94
C ASN A 154 -29.09 3.33 4.36
N TRP A 155 -29.66 4.46 4.77
CA TRP A 155 -30.45 4.61 5.98
C TRP A 155 -31.86 4.90 5.53
N SER A 156 -32.82 4.28 6.19
CA SER A 156 -34.23 4.53 5.98
C SER A 156 -34.89 4.78 7.31
N ARG A 157 -35.93 5.61 7.29
CA ARG A 157 -36.82 5.73 8.44
C ARG A 157 -37.50 4.38 8.64
N PHE A 158 -37.41 3.86 9.85
CA PHE A 158 -38.05 2.63 10.28
C PHE A 158 -38.91 2.95 11.50
N THR A 159 -40.20 2.61 11.42
CA THR A 159 -41.12 2.77 12.55
C THR A 159 -41.15 1.47 13.33
N TRP A 160 -40.58 1.50 14.54
CA TRP A 160 -40.62 0.37 15.45
C TRP A 160 -41.83 0.50 16.38
N MET A 161 -42.73 -0.49 16.32
CA MET A 161 -43.93 -0.54 17.15
C MET A 161 -43.65 -1.40 18.38
N ILE A 162 -43.83 -0.84 19.58
CA ILE A 162 -43.66 -1.53 20.86
C ILE A 162 -44.82 -1.13 21.76
N ASN A 163 -45.55 -2.12 22.29
CA ASN A 163 -46.68 -1.89 23.21
C ASN A 163 -47.70 -0.84 22.72
N GLY A 164 -47.95 -0.79 21.41
CA GLY A 164 -48.87 0.16 20.78
C GLY A 164 -48.30 1.55 20.48
N ASN A 165 -47.10 1.88 20.96
CA ASN A 165 -46.42 3.14 20.68
C ASN A 165 -45.45 2.99 19.50
N SER A 166 -45.27 4.06 18.72
CA SER A 166 -44.38 4.09 17.56
C SER A 166 -43.11 4.89 17.83
N LEU A 167 -41.94 4.30 17.60
CA LEU A 167 -40.64 4.97 17.66
C LEU A 167 -40.04 5.08 16.25
N GLN A 168 -39.72 6.30 15.80
CA GLN A 168 -39.11 6.52 14.48
C GLN A 168 -37.58 6.55 14.58
N LEU A 169 -36.96 5.56 13.95
CA LEU A 169 -35.52 5.34 13.97
C LEU A 169 -34.94 5.44 12.56
N ARG A 170 -33.68 5.85 12.44
CA ARG A 170 -32.92 5.67 11.20
C ARG A 170 -32.24 4.31 11.31
N MET A 171 -32.49 3.43 10.34
CA MET A 171 -31.90 2.08 10.30
C MET A 171 -31.32 1.79 8.92
N PRO A 172 -30.29 0.94 8.81
CA PRO A 172 -29.72 0.62 7.52
C PRO A 172 -30.71 -0.08 6.55
N ARG A 173 -30.77 0.40 5.30
CA ARG A 173 -31.65 -0.06 4.21
C ARG A 173 -31.38 -1.50 3.80
N PHE A 174 -30.14 -1.95 3.94
CA PHE A 174 -29.73 -3.29 3.56
C PHE A 174 -30.26 -4.38 4.51
N ILE A 175 -30.75 -3.99 5.68
CA ILE A 175 -31.41 -4.89 6.63
C ILE A 175 -32.91 -4.83 6.32
N SER A 176 -33.53 -5.99 6.13
CA SER A 176 -34.98 -6.08 5.91
C SER A 176 -35.76 -5.61 7.14
N GLY A 177 -37.02 -5.20 6.98
CA GLY A 177 -37.85 -4.75 8.11
C GLY A 177 -37.99 -5.78 9.23
N ARG A 178 -37.97 -7.08 8.90
CA ARG A 178 -38.01 -8.17 9.88
C ARG A 178 -36.72 -8.26 10.67
N GLU A 179 -35.58 -8.24 9.98
CA GLU A 179 -34.26 -8.31 10.62
C GLU A 179 -34.00 -7.08 11.51
N ARG A 180 -34.44 -5.89 11.10
CA ARG A 180 -34.37 -4.67 11.94
C ARG A 180 -35.11 -4.87 13.25
N ARG A 181 -36.33 -5.40 13.20
CA ARG A 181 -37.14 -5.67 14.40
C ARG A 181 -36.45 -6.68 15.32
N VAL A 182 -36.03 -7.82 14.77
CA VAL A 182 -35.34 -8.87 15.54
C VAL A 182 -34.05 -8.32 16.18
N TRP A 183 -33.30 -7.51 15.45
CA TRP A 183 -32.11 -6.88 15.97
C TRP A 183 -32.42 -5.90 17.11
N LEU A 184 -33.44 -5.04 16.96
CA LEU A 184 -33.85 -4.08 17.99
C LEU A 184 -34.33 -4.79 19.26
N GLU A 185 -35.17 -5.82 19.12
CA GLU A 185 -35.66 -6.62 20.26
C GLU A 185 -34.52 -7.34 21.01
N LYS A 186 -33.45 -7.71 20.29
CA LYS A 186 -32.29 -8.37 20.88
C LYS A 186 -31.33 -7.42 21.61
N HIS A 187 -31.14 -6.20 21.11
CA HIS A 187 -30.08 -5.29 21.58
C HIS A 187 -30.59 -4.11 22.41
N VAL A 188 -31.88 -3.79 22.33
CA VAL A 188 -32.48 -2.67 23.05
C VAL A 188 -33.44 -3.20 24.11
N THR A 189 -33.00 -3.22 25.36
CA THR A 189 -33.82 -3.63 26.51
C THR A 189 -34.59 -2.45 27.10
N SER A 190 -35.78 -2.75 27.65
CA SER A 190 -36.58 -1.86 28.50
C SER A 190 -36.88 -0.48 27.90
N VAL A 191 -37.51 -0.44 26.73
CA VAL A 191 -37.86 0.82 26.06
C VAL A 191 -38.93 1.59 26.85
N ASN A 192 -38.61 2.80 27.30
CA ASN A 192 -39.54 3.68 28.00
C ASN A 192 -40.06 4.80 27.09
N HIS A 193 -41.29 4.63 26.58
CA HIS A 193 -41.90 5.61 25.67
C HIS A 193 -42.21 6.98 26.30
N SER A 194 -42.31 7.04 27.63
CA SER A 194 -42.58 8.30 28.33
C SER A 194 -41.33 9.17 28.45
N ASN A 195 -40.14 8.60 28.19
CA ASN A 195 -38.89 9.34 28.19
C ASN A 195 -38.66 10.01 26.83
N CYS A 196 -38.60 11.34 26.81
CA CYS A 196 -38.36 12.11 25.58
C CYS A 196 -37.01 11.81 24.92
N ASN A 197 -36.03 11.32 25.68
CA ASN A 197 -34.69 11.00 25.18
C ASN A 197 -34.54 9.53 24.72
N GLU A 198 -35.61 8.74 24.80
CA GLU A 198 -35.55 7.31 24.48
C GLU A 198 -35.19 7.06 23.01
N ARG A 199 -35.69 7.91 22.11
CA ARG A 199 -35.36 7.85 20.69
C ARG A 199 -33.87 7.99 20.47
N ASP A 200 -33.25 8.98 21.11
CA ASP A 200 -31.85 9.32 20.90
C ASP A 200 -30.95 8.24 21.50
N ARG A 201 -31.30 7.68 22.67
CA ARG A 201 -30.64 6.50 23.25
C ARG A 201 -30.66 5.31 22.29
N VAL A 202 -31.82 5.00 21.72
CA VAL A 202 -31.95 3.88 20.78
C VAL A 202 -31.19 4.16 19.50
N GLN A 203 -31.19 5.40 19.01
CA GLN A 203 -30.40 5.79 17.84
C GLN A 203 -28.90 5.69 18.11
N GLU A 204 -28.42 6.04 19.30
CA GLU A 204 -27.02 5.90 19.69
C GLU A 204 -26.57 4.44 19.68
N ILE A 205 -27.40 3.51 20.19
CA ILE A 205 -27.11 2.06 20.13
C ILE A 205 -27.07 1.56 18.68
N ILE A 206 -27.97 2.06 17.83
CA ILE A 206 -27.96 1.74 16.39
C ILE A 206 -26.70 2.29 15.73
N ASP A 207 -26.33 3.53 16.04
CA ASP A 207 -25.20 4.21 15.42
C ASP A 207 -23.86 3.63 15.90
N GLU A 208 -23.78 3.17 17.15
CA GLU A 208 -22.65 2.41 17.67
C GLU A 208 -22.49 1.07 16.93
N TYR A 209 -23.60 0.37 16.68
CA TYR A 209 -23.55 -0.96 16.06
C TYR A 209 -23.45 -0.94 14.52
N PHE A 210 -24.03 0.05 13.85
CA PHE A 210 -24.11 0.13 12.38
C PHE A 210 -23.32 1.31 11.78
N GLY A 211 -22.73 2.17 12.62
CA GLY A 211 -22.13 3.45 12.23
C GLY A 211 -23.17 4.57 12.22
N SER A 212 -22.75 5.84 12.17
CA SER A 212 -23.69 6.97 12.07
C SER A 212 -24.09 7.25 10.62
N ALA A 213 -25.28 7.86 10.45
CA ALA A 213 -25.78 8.31 9.15
C ALA A 213 -25.24 9.69 8.72
N GLU A 214 -24.16 10.16 9.35
CA GLU A 214 -23.61 11.49 9.10
C GLU A 214 -22.87 11.56 7.77
N PRO A 215 -22.98 12.69 7.05
CA PRO A 215 -22.29 12.88 5.78
C PRO A 215 -20.78 12.88 6.01
N VAL A 216 -20.11 11.83 5.54
CA VAL A 216 -18.64 11.77 5.52
C VAL A 216 -18.14 12.65 4.37
N ALA A 217 -17.39 13.70 4.70
CA ALA A 217 -16.70 14.51 3.71
C ALA A 217 -15.67 13.65 2.96
N LEU A 218 -15.53 13.83 1.65
CA LEU A 218 -14.48 13.14 0.89
C LEU A 218 -13.08 13.56 1.35
N ASP A 219 -13.04 14.78 1.86
CA ASP A 219 -11.91 15.64 2.21
C ASP A 219 -11.37 15.36 3.62
N ASP A 220 -11.97 14.44 4.37
CA ASP A 220 -11.56 14.14 5.75
C ASP A 220 -10.07 13.76 5.80
N ALA A 221 -9.28 14.72 6.29
CA ALA A 221 -7.82 14.68 6.47
C ALA A 221 -7.35 13.62 7.47
N ILE A 222 -8.26 12.81 8.02
CA ILE A 222 -7.97 11.72 8.97
C ILE A 222 -7.32 10.53 8.26
N ILE A 223 -7.47 10.42 6.93
CA ILE A 223 -6.57 9.58 6.13
C ILE A 223 -5.34 10.41 5.77
N ARG A 224 -4.65 10.92 6.79
CA ARG A 224 -3.19 10.79 6.76
C ARG A 224 -2.97 9.32 6.99
N ASP A 225 -3.02 8.54 5.90
CA ASP A 225 -2.27 7.30 5.90
C ASP A 225 -0.86 7.74 6.28
N THR A 226 -0.44 7.49 7.52
CA THR A 226 0.87 7.89 8.03
C THR A 226 2.00 7.22 7.24
N ARG A 227 1.67 6.47 6.18
CA ARG A 227 2.56 5.86 5.18
C ARG A 227 2.17 6.13 3.72
N LEU A 228 1.23 7.04 3.41
CA LEU A 228 0.96 7.45 2.02
C LEU A 228 0.92 8.98 1.91
N SER A 229 2.07 9.62 2.13
CA SER A 229 2.26 10.93 1.51
C SER A 229 2.49 10.75 0.01
N ASP A 230 2.22 11.78 -0.78
CA ASP A 230 2.60 11.84 -2.21
C ASP A 230 4.12 11.62 -2.46
N THR A 231 4.91 11.48 -1.40
CA THR A 231 6.32 11.06 -1.45
C THR A 231 6.52 9.54 -1.54
N ASP A 232 5.48 8.71 -1.49
CA ASP A 232 5.59 7.25 -1.63
C ASP A 232 5.30 6.78 -3.06
N LEU A 233 5.79 7.49 -4.07
CA LEU A 233 5.70 7.07 -5.48
C LEU A 233 6.63 5.87 -5.75
N PRO A 234 6.33 4.98 -6.72
CA PRO A 234 7.13 3.78 -6.99
C PRO A 234 8.63 4.03 -7.17
N TRP A 235 9.00 5.15 -7.81
CA TRP A 235 10.41 5.53 -7.95
C TRP A 235 11.01 5.99 -6.63
N LYS A 236 10.27 6.66 -5.74
CA LYS A 236 10.73 6.98 -4.38
C LYS A 236 10.81 5.75 -3.49
N LEU A 237 9.98 4.73 -3.71
CA LEU A 237 10.12 3.44 -3.03
C LEU A 237 11.28 2.63 -3.60
N MET A 238 11.53 2.64 -4.92
CA MET A 238 12.72 2.01 -5.50
C MET A 238 13.99 2.76 -5.12
N GLU A 239 13.95 4.10 -5.05
CA GLU A 239 15.01 4.93 -4.48
C GLU A 239 15.17 4.63 -3.00
N ARG A 240 14.10 4.53 -2.18
CA ARG A 240 14.19 4.14 -0.77
C ARG A 240 14.64 2.69 -0.56
N LEU A 241 14.28 1.75 -1.43
CA LEU A 241 14.79 0.38 -1.39
C LEU A 241 16.26 0.32 -1.81
N LYS A 242 16.67 1.15 -2.78
CA LYS A 242 18.08 1.35 -3.16
C LYS A 242 18.87 2.12 -2.09
N ILE A 243 18.29 3.10 -1.41
CA ILE A 243 18.89 3.93 -0.36
C ILE A 243 18.95 3.15 0.95
N ASN A 244 17.90 2.43 1.34
CA ASN A 244 17.93 1.53 2.50
C ASN A 244 18.86 0.35 2.23
N GLY A 245 18.87 -0.18 0.99
CA GLY A 245 19.86 -1.17 0.56
C GLY A 245 21.29 -0.63 0.67
N LEU A 246 21.54 0.57 0.14
CA LEU A 246 22.84 1.24 0.23
C LEU A 246 23.22 1.52 1.68
N ALA A 247 22.32 2.06 2.49
CA ALA A 247 22.54 2.38 3.89
C ALA A 247 22.89 1.12 4.69
N GLN A 248 22.18 0.02 4.45
CA GLN A 248 22.47 -1.29 5.06
C GLN A 248 23.84 -1.83 4.62
N ILE A 249 24.19 -1.74 3.33
CA ILE A 249 25.50 -2.18 2.82
C ILE A 249 26.62 -1.33 3.41
N VAL A 250 26.47 0.00 3.42
CA VAL A 250 27.43 0.94 4.02
C VAL A 250 27.58 0.68 5.52
N ALA A 251 26.45 0.49 6.23
CA ALA A 251 26.44 0.21 7.67
C ALA A 251 27.14 -1.10 7.99
N ALA A 252 26.83 -2.18 7.25
CA ALA A 252 27.46 -3.47 7.40
C ALA A 252 28.97 -3.41 7.11
N GLU A 253 29.39 -2.78 6.00
CA GLU A 253 30.80 -2.66 5.67
C GLU A 253 31.57 -1.86 6.74
N LYS A 254 31.00 -0.76 7.26
CA LYS A 254 31.61 0.04 8.32
C LYS A 254 31.70 -0.71 9.64
N ALA A 255 30.66 -1.44 10.01
CA ALA A 255 30.64 -2.27 11.20
C ALA A 255 31.65 -3.42 11.10
N ASP A 256 31.81 -4.04 9.93
CA ASP A 256 32.79 -5.12 9.74
C ASP A 256 34.23 -4.62 9.75
N ARG A 257 34.47 -3.44 9.18
CA ARG A 257 35.76 -2.74 9.24
C ARG A 257 35.87 -1.82 10.46
N LEU A 258 35.29 -2.21 11.60
CA LEU A 258 35.34 -1.43 12.84
C LEU A 258 36.79 -1.09 13.21
N ASN A 259 37.71 -2.05 13.11
CA ASN A 259 39.10 -1.88 13.54
C ASN A 259 39.88 -0.79 12.77
N GLU A 260 39.43 -0.47 11.55
CA GLU A 260 39.98 0.57 10.67
C GLU A 260 39.40 1.97 10.97
N GLN A 261 38.36 2.06 11.81
CA GLN A 261 37.75 3.33 12.18
C GLN A 261 38.59 4.09 13.22
N ARG A 262 38.29 5.39 13.39
CA ARG A 262 38.94 6.24 14.40
C ARG A 262 38.65 5.71 15.81
N PRO A 263 39.55 5.92 16.81
CA PRO A 263 39.37 5.38 18.17
C PRO A 263 37.99 5.65 18.80
N ALA A 264 37.46 6.87 18.65
CA ALA A 264 36.14 7.25 19.18
C ALA A 264 34.95 6.59 18.46
N ILE A 265 35.13 6.19 17.20
CA ILE A 265 34.12 5.41 16.46
C ILE A 265 34.23 3.93 16.83
N ARG A 266 35.45 3.43 17.03
CA ARG A 266 35.70 2.05 17.48
C ARG A 266 35.09 1.75 18.84
N SER A 267 35.10 2.73 19.75
CA SER A 267 34.52 2.57 21.09
C SER A 267 33.00 2.37 21.08
N LEU A 268 32.30 2.64 19.97
CA LEU A 268 30.87 2.37 19.86
C LEU A 268 30.55 0.87 19.80
N GLY A 269 31.46 0.07 19.22
CA GLY A 269 31.18 -1.32 18.87
C GLY A 269 30.44 -1.48 17.53
N LYS A 270 30.38 -2.71 17.02
CA LYS A 270 29.82 -3.01 15.68
C LYS A 270 28.34 -2.64 15.56
N GLU A 271 27.54 -3.06 16.53
CA GLU A 271 26.08 -2.86 16.53
C GLU A 271 25.71 -1.38 16.59
N ARG A 272 26.24 -0.62 17.55
CA ARG A 272 25.96 0.81 17.66
C ARG A 272 26.48 1.60 16.46
N LEU A 273 27.61 1.20 15.86
CA LEU A 273 28.11 1.82 14.64
C LEU A 273 27.16 1.58 13.47
N HIS A 274 26.66 0.36 13.32
CA HIS A 274 25.68 0.00 12.29
C HIS A 274 24.41 0.84 12.42
N GLU A 275 23.83 0.89 13.62
CA GLU A 275 22.65 1.71 13.92
C GLU A 275 22.88 3.20 13.66
N MET A 276 24.05 3.73 14.04
CA MET A 276 24.40 5.13 13.81
C MET A 276 24.45 5.46 12.31
N VAL A 277 25.01 4.57 11.48
CA VAL A 277 25.00 4.76 10.02
C VAL A 277 23.57 4.83 9.49
N LEU A 278 22.70 3.89 9.90
CA LEU A 278 21.31 3.90 9.47
C LEU A 278 20.59 5.19 9.89
N ALA A 279 20.76 5.63 11.14
CA ALA A 279 20.17 6.87 11.63
C ALA A 279 20.62 8.11 10.83
N ILE A 280 21.86 8.12 10.32
CA ILE A 280 22.37 9.18 9.45
C ILE A 280 21.67 9.18 8.10
N PHE A 281 21.49 8.00 7.49
CA PHE A 281 20.78 7.87 6.20
C PHE A 281 19.28 8.17 6.34
N ASP A 282 18.64 7.72 7.41
CA ASP A 282 17.24 8.01 7.71
C ASP A 282 17.01 9.52 7.84
N ARG A 283 17.93 10.20 8.54
CA ARG A 283 17.91 11.66 8.64
C ARG A 283 18.00 12.33 7.27
N LEU A 284 18.85 11.86 6.37
CA LEU A 284 18.95 12.43 5.02
C LEU A 284 17.63 12.29 4.23
N CYS A 285 16.83 11.28 4.55
CA CYS A 285 15.56 11.02 3.88
C CYS A 285 14.42 11.88 4.44
N ASP A 286 14.32 11.98 5.76
CA ASP A 286 13.12 12.52 6.43
C ASP A 286 13.37 13.82 7.24
N ASP A 287 14.62 14.31 7.30
CA ASP A 287 15.07 15.54 8.00
C ASP A 287 14.65 15.60 9.49
N THR A 288 14.44 14.43 10.10
CA THR A 288 13.83 14.25 11.43
C THR A 288 14.78 14.49 12.60
N LEU A 289 16.08 14.28 12.39
CA LEU A 289 17.13 14.42 13.40
C LEU A 289 18.16 15.44 12.93
N SER A 290 18.84 16.11 13.83
CA SER A 290 19.98 16.97 13.54
C SER A 290 21.32 16.24 13.70
N ASP A 291 22.40 16.72 13.05
CA ASP A 291 23.77 16.21 13.25
C ASP A 291 24.12 16.13 14.74
N ARG A 292 23.63 17.11 15.50
CA ARG A 292 23.88 17.25 16.93
C ARG A 292 23.18 16.17 17.72
N GLU A 293 21.90 15.93 17.45
CA GLU A 293 21.14 14.89 18.15
C GLU A 293 21.74 13.52 17.90
N ILE A 294 22.11 13.19 16.65
CA ILE A 294 22.77 11.93 16.34
C ILE A 294 24.11 11.83 17.09
N ALA A 295 24.94 12.89 17.06
CA ALA A 295 26.21 12.89 17.79
C ALA A 295 26.01 12.67 19.30
N ASP A 296 25.02 13.33 19.90
CA ASP A 296 24.70 13.21 21.33
C ASP A 296 24.16 11.81 21.67
N THR A 297 23.29 11.21 20.84
CA THR A 297 22.76 9.84 21.00
C THR A 297 23.86 8.78 21.00
N TYR A 298 24.90 8.96 20.19
CA TYR A 298 26.03 8.04 20.08
C TYR A 298 27.25 8.50 20.89
N GLU A 299 27.09 9.45 21.82
CA GLU A 299 28.15 9.91 22.73
C GLU A 299 29.41 10.42 22.00
N LEU A 300 29.24 10.95 20.79
CA LEU A 300 30.33 11.50 19.99
C LEU A 300 30.42 13.00 20.16
N THR A 301 31.64 13.51 20.30
CA THR A 301 31.84 14.95 20.25
C THR A 301 31.53 15.49 18.85
N ARG A 302 30.91 16.67 18.78
CA ARG A 302 30.55 17.31 17.50
C ARG A 302 31.71 17.36 16.48
N PRO A 303 32.98 17.69 16.86
CA PRO A 303 34.09 17.65 15.91
C PRO A 303 34.42 16.23 15.40
N THR A 304 34.25 15.21 16.23
CA THR A 304 34.47 13.81 15.86
C THR A 304 33.43 13.35 14.85
N TYR A 305 32.15 13.59 15.17
CA TYR A 305 31.03 13.28 14.29
C TYR A 305 31.15 14.03 12.95
N SER A 306 31.42 15.34 12.98
CA SER A 306 31.57 16.17 11.78
C SER A 306 32.67 15.66 10.83
N ARG A 307 33.81 15.23 11.37
CA ARG A 307 34.90 14.65 10.55
C ARG A 307 34.58 13.26 9.99
N TRP A 308 33.66 12.55 10.63
CA TRP A 308 33.32 11.18 10.24
C TRP A 308 32.12 11.11 9.29
N ALA A 309 31.03 11.83 9.57
CA ALA A 309 29.79 11.82 8.80
C ALA A 309 29.14 13.19 8.58
N GLY A 310 29.82 14.30 8.91
CA GLY A 310 29.20 15.63 8.91
C GLY A 310 28.41 15.94 7.64
N SER A 311 27.13 16.30 7.80
CA SER A 311 26.21 16.53 6.67
C SER A 311 26.43 17.89 5.98
N SER A 312 27.24 18.76 6.58
CA SER A 312 27.62 20.08 6.04
C SER A 312 28.81 20.04 5.08
N TRP A 313 29.32 18.84 4.74
CA TRP A 313 30.35 18.72 3.72
C TRP A 313 29.77 19.09 2.35
N GLN A 314 30.32 20.15 1.74
CA GLN A 314 29.98 20.55 0.39
C GLN A 314 31.14 20.23 -0.57
N PRO A 315 30.85 19.71 -1.77
CA PRO A 315 31.83 19.58 -2.83
C PRO A 315 32.50 20.93 -3.11
N GLY A 316 33.83 21.00 -3.00
CA GLY A 316 34.62 22.20 -3.28
C GLY A 316 34.89 23.15 -2.10
N GLY A 317 34.23 22.96 -0.94
CA GLY A 317 34.36 23.87 0.21
C GLY A 317 35.37 23.48 1.29
N SER A 318 35.76 22.20 1.40
CA SER A 318 36.68 21.71 2.44
C SER A 318 37.63 20.63 1.91
N ARG A 319 38.89 20.63 2.39
CA ARG A 319 39.93 19.68 1.93
C ARG A 319 39.74 18.23 2.37
N ASN A 320 38.91 17.97 3.39
CA ASN A 320 38.80 16.63 3.98
C ASN A 320 37.38 16.09 3.86
N ILE A 321 37.21 15.09 3.00
CA ILE A 321 35.95 14.36 2.81
C ILE A 321 35.71 13.50 4.07
N PRO A 322 34.53 13.58 4.71
CA PRO A 322 34.22 12.70 5.83
C PRO A 322 34.28 11.22 5.45
N THR A 323 34.75 10.40 6.39
CA THR A 323 35.05 8.97 6.16
C THR A 323 33.83 8.14 5.76
N LEU A 324 32.63 8.52 6.20
CA LEU A 324 31.38 7.88 5.80
C LEU A 324 31.09 8.13 4.31
N TRP A 325 31.20 9.39 3.87
CA TRP A 325 30.89 9.77 2.49
C TRP A 325 31.92 9.22 1.49
N ALA A 326 33.19 9.13 1.88
CA ALA A 326 34.22 8.50 1.06
C ALA A 326 33.90 7.01 0.77
N ASN A 327 33.47 6.26 1.78
CA ASN A 327 33.08 4.86 1.61
C ASN A 327 31.74 4.72 0.87
N THR A 328 30.76 5.57 1.17
CA THR A 328 29.48 5.60 0.43
C THR A 328 29.72 5.80 -1.07
N ALA A 329 30.59 6.75 -1.44
CA ALA A 329 30.98 6.97 -2.84
C ALA A 329 31.68 5.75 -3.45
N HIS A 330 32.50 5.03 -2.68
CA HIS A 330 33.15 3.81 -3.15
C HIS A 330 32.15 2.70 -3.44
N ILE A 331 31.18 2.46 -2.54
CA ILE A 331 30.12 1.46 -2.74
C ILE A 331 29.25 1.85 -3.94
N LEU A 332 28.87 3.13 -4.05
CA LEU A 332 28.10 3.64 -5.20
C LEU A 332 28.81 3.40 -6.54
N ALA A 333 30.15 3.47 -6.56
CA ALA A 333 30.95 3.30 -7.77
C ALA A 333 31.22 1.82 -8.15
N GLN A 334 30.90 0.85 -7.29
CA GLN A 334 31.14 -0.57 -7.54
C GLN A 334 29.93 -1.32 -8.10
N ASP A 335 28.71 -0.86 -7.80
CA ASP A 335 27.48 -1.54 -8.21
C ASP A 335 26.80 -0.80 -9.38
N PRO A 336 26.56 -1.44 -10.54
CA PRO A 336 25.90 -0.82 -11.69
C PRO A 336 24.53 -0.19 -11.38
N VAL A 337 23.77 -0.78 -10.45
CA VAL A 337 22.45 -0.28 -10.03
C VAL A 337 22.61 1.03 -9.27
N PHE A 338 23.62 1.15 -8.43
CA PHE A 338 23.92 2.38 -7.69
C PHE A 338 24.57 3.45 -8.56
N ILE A 339 25.39 3.07 -9.55
CA ILE A 339 25.92 4.00 -10.55
C ILE A 339 24.76 4.65 -11.30
N GLN A 340 23.81 3.86 -11.80
CA GLN A 340 22.65 4.40 -12.50
C GLN A 340 21.83 5.32 -11.59
N ALA A 341 21.58 4.93 -10.34
CA ALA A 341 20.88 5.78 -9.37
C ALA A 341 21.61 7.11 -9.10
N ALA A 342 22.94 7.10 -9.02
CA ALA A 342 23.75 8.31 -8.84
C ALA A 342 23.76 9.21 -10.08
N ILE A 343 23.69 8.63 -11.29
CA ILE A 343 23.53 9.36 -12.55
C ILE A 343 22.15 10.03 -12.57
N ASP A 344 21.09 9.28 -12.27
CA ASP A 344 19.71 9.77 -12.28
C ASP A 344 19.50 10.90 -11.26
N ALA A 345 20.15 10.80 -10.08
CA ALA A 345 20.12 11.83 -9.05
C ALA A 345 21.05 13.04 -9.35
N GLY A 346 21.82 13.01 -10.44
CA GLY A 346 22.72 14.09 -10.83
C GLY A 346 23.96 14.25 -9.93
N ILE A 347 24.28 13.25 -9.10
CA ILE A 347 25.40 13.29 -8.14
C ILE A 347 26.64 12.50 -8.60
N TRP A 348 26.58 11.85 -9.76
CA TRP A 348 27.66 10.96 -10.23
C TRP A 348 29.03 11.64 -10.34
N GLN A 349 29.10 12.89 -10.82
CA GLN A 349 30.37 13.63 -10.89
C GLN A 349 30.99 13.85 -9.50
N THR A 350 30.15 14.07 -8.48
CA THR A 350 30.60 14.18 -7.09
C THR A 350 31.14 12.84 -6.58
N VAL A 351 30.44 11.73 -6.86
CA VAL A 351 30.89 10.38 -6.52
C VAL A 351 32.26 10.10 -7.16
N GLN A 352 32.42 10.37 -8.46
CA GLN A 352 33.69 10.22 -9.16
C GLN A 352 34.81 11.05 -8.50
N THR A 353 34.54 12.32 -8.22
CA THR A 353 35.51 13.21 -7.56
C THR A 353 35.95 12.69 -6.20
N ILE A 354 35.00 12.18 -5.39
CA ILE A 354 35.32 11.59 -4.08
C ILE A 354 36.18 10.33 -4.25
N THR A 355 35.81 9.44 -5.16
CA THR A 355 36.55 8.19 -5.39
C THR A 355 37.96 8.43 -5.92
N SER A 356 38.16 9.42 -6.80
CA SER A 356 39.48 9.78 -7.33
C SER A 356 40.40 10.41 -6.29
N ASN A 357 39.84 11.08 -5.27
CA ASN A 357 40.61 11.69 -4.18
C ASN A 357 40.86 10.76 -2.99
N SER A 358 40.19 9.60 -2.95
CA SER A 358 40.30 8.62 -1.87
C SER A 358 41.27 7.46 -2.18
N LEU A 359 41.75 7.40 -3.43
CA LEU A 359 42.89 6.59 -3.88
C LEU A 359 44.17 7.42 -3.76
#